data_AF-A0A158PDK5-F1
#
_entry.id   AF-A0A158PDK5-F1
#
_cell.length_a   1.000
_cell.length_b   1.000
_cell.length_c   1.000
_cell.angle_alpha   90.00
_cell.angle_beta   90.00
_cell.angle_gamma   90.00
#
_symmetry.space_group_name_H-M   'P 1'
#
loop_
_entity.id
_entity.type
_entity.pdbx_description
1 polymer ?
#
loop_
_entity_poly.entity_id
_entity_poly.type
_entity_poly.pdbx_seq_one_letter_code
_entity_poly.pdbx_strand_id
1 'polypeptide(L)'
;MGVETRRAAAGGRHKKTTPPVLSHEFVIQNHGDIMSCVLMVLIVGLMFPLTASMCSIFVAPQYNETMNVTSEQGFISLTLYRNGPADAFLILFYTVAWIVVHAVIQEYILDKMQRKARLSKVKTFKFTESGHMALFALYSACHAAYVIMDFVHNYTDIKRIWLGYPEEHRWMNLNMKMFAILQISYWIHQFPEFYFQKMKTDEMRQRTILSMLHICFISAAYIMNFMRFAVVLLALEYLSQTIFHFSRLLHFLEKKEIARNGFNVWNLVFLIVRLASSVLTVMTFWYGLRQSESPYIDVATGNYNTTYVRLNCLLVVLSLQLFQLWNFTSFHVGRFK
;
A
#
# COMPACT_ATOMS: atom_id res chain seq x y z
N MET A 1 -7.93 71.17 -22.33
CA MET A 1 -8.03 71.46 -20.89
C MET A 1 -8.96 70.42 -20.25
N GLY A 2 -8.58 69.85 -19.10
CA GLY A 2 -9.40 68.95 -18.27
C GLY A 2 -8.98 67.47 -18.34
N VAL A 3 -7.79 67.11 -17.84
CA VAL A 3 -7.47 66.60 -16.48
C VAL A 3 -7.91 65.15 -16.24
N GLU A 4 -6.91 64.32 -15.95
CA GLU A 4 -6.96 62.90 -15.57
C GLU A 4 -7.85 62.62 -14.34
N THR A 5 -8.43 61.43 -14.30
CA THR A 5 -8.53 60.69 -13.02
C THR A 5 -8.43 59.20 -13.27
N ARG A 6 -7.22 58.68 -13.05
CA ARG A 6 -7.01 57.26 -12.73
C ARG A 6 -7.85 56.91 -11.51
N ARG A 7 -8.73 55.92 -11.64
CA ARG A 7 -9.10 55.05 -10.52
C ARG A 7 -8.89 53.60 -10.94
N ALA A 8 -7.77 53.06 -10.46
CA ALA A 8 -7.56 51.65 -10.32
C ALA A 8 -8.69 51.05 -9.46
N ALA A 9 -9.49 50.17 -10.03
CA ALA A 9 -10.33 49.25 -9.27
C ALA A 9 -9.60 47.91 -9.17
N ALA A 10 -8.61 47.87 -8.28
CA ALA A 10 -8.25 46.63 -7.61
C ALA A 10 -9.35 46.34 -6.60
N GLY A 11 -9.99 45.17 -6.66
CA GLY A 11 -10.94 44.78 -5.63
C GLY A 11 -11.89 43.66 -6.03
N GLY A 12 -11.55 42.43 -5.63
CA GLY A 12 -12.45 41.28 -5.74
C GLY A 12 -11.75 39.95 -5.58
N ARG A 13 -11.07 39.72 -4.45
CA ARG A 13 -10.83 38.34 -4.00
C ARG A 13 -12.22 37.69 -3.92
N HIS A 14 -12.57 36.81 -4.87
CA HIS A 14 -13.72 35.95 -4.71
C HIS A 14 -13.54 35.19 -3.40
N LYS A 15 -14.24 35.66 -2.36
CA LYS A 15 -14.41 34.91 -1.12
C LYS A 15 -15.15 33.66 -1.56
N LYS A 16 -14.47 32.51 -1.63
CA LYS A 16 -15.14 31.23 -1.92
C LYS A 16 -16.23 31.09 -0.86
N THR A 17 -17.48 31.23 -1.27
CA THR A 17 -18.64 30.99 -0.42
C THR A 17 -18.54 29.55 0.07
N THR A 18 -18.64 29.35 1.38
CA THR A 18 -18.70 28.00 1.94
C THR A 18 -19.86 27.27 1.29
N PRO A 19 -19.63 26.07 0.73
CA PRO A 19 -20.68 25.35 0.04
C PRO A 19 -21.82 25.03 1.02
N PRO A 20 -23.07 24.91 0.55
CA PRO A 20 -24.19 24.53 1.42
C PRO A 20 -23.88 23.24 2.16
N VAL A 21 -24.28 23.16 3.44
CA VAL A 21 -24.09 21.97 4.28
C VAL A 21 -24.74 20.76 3.59
N LEU A 22 -24.04 19.63 3.55
CA LEU A 22 -24.39 18.38 2.82
C LEU A 22 -24.45 18.48 1.28
N SER A 23 -24.03 19.59 0.67
CA SER A 23 -23.84 19.60 -0.78
C SER A 23 -22.68 18.69 -1.19
N HIS A 24 -22.67 18.28 -2.46
CA HIS A 24 -21.59 17.50 -3.06
C HIS A 24 -20.20 18.15 -2.82
N GLU A 25 -20.10 19.47 -2.97
CA GLU A 25 -18.87 20.21 -2.72
C GLU A 25 -18.48 20.25 -1.24
N PHE A 26 -19.46 20.26 -0.32
CA PHE A 26 -19.21 20.20 1.12
C PHE A 26 -18.59 18.86 1.53
N VAL A 27 -19.14 17.74 1.03
CA VAL A 27 -18.61 16.39 1.31
C VAL A 27 -17.18 16.25 0.81
N ILE A 28 -16.91 16.71 -0.42
CA ILE A 28 -15.55 16.63 -1.00
C ILE A 28 -14.56 17.49 -0.19
N GLN A 29 -14.94 18.69 0.24
CA GLN A 29 -14.02 19.57 0.96
C GLN A 29 -13.73 19.09 2.40
N ASN A 30 -14.69 18.43 3.04
CA ASN A 30 -14.59 18.01 4.45
C ASN A 30 -14.48 16.48 4.60
N HIS A 31 -14.12 15.75 3.54
CA HIS A 31 -14.10 14.28 3.55
C HIS A 31 -13.21 13.72 4.67
N GLY A 32 -12.06 14.35 4.96
CA GLY A 32 -11.18 13.95 6.06
C GLY A 32 -11.88 14.00 7.42
N ASP A 33 -12.56 15.12 7.74
CA ASP A 33 -13.28 15.29 9.01
C ASP A 33 -14.51 14.37 9.11
N ILE A 34 -15.25 14.19 8.01
CA ILE A 34 -16.40 13.29 7.94
C ILE A 34 -15.95 11.85 8.21
N MET A 35 -14.89 11.37 7.55
CA MET A 35 -14.37 10.02 7.74
C MET A 35 -13.75 9.85 9.14
N SER A 36 -13.13 10.89 9.70
CA SER A 36 -12.65 10.89 11.09
C SER A 36 -13.81 10.73 12.08
N CYS A 37 -14.94 11.40 11.84
CA CYS A 37 -16.16 11.22 12.64
C CYS A 37 -16.67 9.77 12.58
N VAL A 38 -16.67 9.14 11.38
CA VAL A 38 -17.05 7.72 11.22
C VAL A 38 -16.15 6.80 12.05
N LEU A 39 -14.82 7.01 12.01
CA LEU A 39 -13.88 6.23 12.82
C LEU A 39 -14.10 6.45 14.31
N MET A 40 -14.34 7.71 14.72
CA MET A 40 -14.58 8.06 16.12
C MET A 40 -15.83 7.37 16.66
N VAL A 41 -16.91 7.29 15.89
CA VAL A 41 -18.12 6.55 16.28
C VAL A 41 -17.83 5.07 16.54
N LEU A 42 -17.04 4.43 15.66
CA LEU A 42 -16.66 3.02 15.85
C LEU A 42 -15.73 2.81 17.05
N ILE A 43 -14.77 3.72 17.27
CA ILE A 43 -13.84 3.65 18.41
C ILE A 43 -14.57 3.90 19.72
N VAL A 44 -15.42 4.93 19.80
CA VAL A 44 -16.24 5.23 20.99
C VAL A 44 -17.24 4.10 21.24
N GLY A 45 -17.76 3.46 20.20
CA GLY A 45 -18.61 2.28 20.30
C GLY A 45 -17.93 1.09 20.98
N LEU A 46 -16.60 1.01 21.00
CA LEU A 46 -15.87 0.00 21.79
C LEU A 46 -15.96 0.23 23.30
N MET A 47 -16.23 1.46 23.75
CA MET A 47 -16.31 1.81 25.16
C MET A 47 -17.64 1.39 25.82
N PHE A 48 -18.67 1.11 25.03
CA PHE A 48 -19.99 0.71 25.54
C PHE A 48 -20.21 -0.80 25.40
N PRO A 49 -20.55 -1.53 26.48
CA PRO A 49 -20.69 -2.99 26.45
C PRO A 49 -21.66 -3.52 25.39
N LEU A 50 -22.74 -2.79 25.11
CA LEU A 50 -23.77 -3.18 24.14
C LEU A 50 -23.27 -3.13 22.69
N THR A 51 -22.40 -2.17 22.36
CA THR A 51 -21.90 -1.96 20.99
C THR A 51 -20.49 -2.53 20.78
N ALA A 52 -19.76 -2.82 21.87
CA ALA A 52 -18.37 -3.25 21.82
C ALA A 52 -18.15 -4.49 20.94
N SER A 53 -19.02 -5.50 21.04
CA SER A 53 -18.91 -6.73 20.24
C SER A 53 -19.12 -6.48 18.74
N MET A 54 -19.89 -5.45 18.36
CA MET A 54 -20.11 -5.12 16.95
C MET A 54 -18.94 -4.29 16.41
N CYS A 55 -18.50 -3.28 17.19
CA CYS A 55 -17.39 -2.40 16.82
C CYS A 55 -16.04 -3.15 16.80
N SER A 56 -15.85 -4.17 17.64
CA SER A 56 -14.60 -4.93 17.70
C SER A 56 -14.28 -5.67 16.41
N ILE A 57 -15.31 -6.06 15.63
CA ILE A 57 -15.16 -6.71 14.32
C ILE A 57 -14.44 -5.79 13.32
N PHE A 58 -14.65 -4.48 13.44
CA PHE A 58 -14.06 -3.47 12.56
C PHE A 58 -12.67 -3.03 13.01
N VAL A 59 -12.40 -3.01 14.32
CA VAL A 59 -11.18 -2.37 14.86
C VAL A 59 -10.08 -3.38 15.20
N ALA A 60 -10.45 -4.54 15.75
CA ALA A 60 -9.48 -5.52 16.22
C ALA A 60 -9.18 -6.57 15.13
N PRO A 61 -7.95 -7.10 15.08
CA PRO A 61 -7.63 -8.25 14.22
C PRO A 61 -8.46 -9.48 14.62
N GLN A 62 -9.11 -10.09 13.63
CA GLN A 62 -9.99 -11.25 13.84
C GLN A 62 -9.19 -12.57 13.82
N TYR A 63 -9.81 -13.69 14.23
CA TYR A 63 -9.24 -15.04 14.14
C TYR A 63 -7.92 -15.23 14.91
N ASN A 64 -7.87 -14.73 16.15
CA ASN A 64 -6.75 -14.98 17.06
C ASN A 64 -6.85 -16.37 17.70
N GLU A 65 -5.73 -17.09 17.73
CA GLU A 65 -5.60 -18.35 18.44
C GLU A 65 -4.32 -18.31 19.29
N THR A 66 -4.42 -18.79 20.53
CA THR A 66 -3.29 -18.84 21.46
C THR A 66 -2.64 -20.22 21.36
N MET A 67 -1.37 -20.26 20.95
CA MET A 67 -0.57 -21.48 20.93
C MET A 67 0.43 -21.49 22.08
N ASN A 68 0.46 -22.58 22.83
CA ASN A 68 1.47 -22.78 23.87
C ASN A 68 2.67 -23.49 23.23
N VAL A 69 3.76 -22.74 23.03
CA VAL A 69 5.02 -23.29 22.52
C VAL A 69 5.95 -23.56 23.71
N THR A 70 6.47 -24.77 23.80
CA THR A 70 7.49 -25.12 24.80
C THR A 70 8.83 -24.55 24.35
N SER A 71 9.36 -23.58 25.09
CA SER A 71 10.71 -23.05 24.94
C SER A 71 11.60 -23.53 26.08
N GLU A 72 12.92 -23.35 25.96
CA GLU A 72 13.91 -23.69 26.99
C GLU A 72 13.66 -22.99 28.34
N GLN A 73 12.83 -21.93 28.35
CA GLN A 73 12.45 -21.15 29.53
C GLN A 73 11.01 -21.44 30.04
N GLY A 74 10.31 -22.43 29.47
CA GLY A 74 8.94 -22.82 29.84
C GLY A 74 7.92 -22.66 28.70
N PHE A 75 6.62 -22.77 29.03
CA PHE A 75 5.54 -22.58 28.07
C PHE A 75 5.38 -21.08 27.74
N ILE A 76 5.63 -20.71 26.50
CA ILE A 76 5.36 -19.38 25.96
C ILE A 76 4.02 -19.45 25.22
N SER A 77 3.02 -18.70 25.68
CA SER A 77 1.76 -18.52 24.97
C SER A 77 1.92 -17.46 23.88
N LEU A 78 1.92 -17.86 22.61
CA LEU A 78 1.99 -16.97 21.45
C LEU A 78 0.60 -16.80 20.84
N THR A 79 0.15 -15.56 20.69
CA THR A 79 -1.08 -15.24 19.98
C THR A 79 -0.79 -15.12 18.48
N LEU A 80 -1.34 -16.06 17.71
CA LEU A 80 -1.22 -16.10 16.25
C LEU A 80 -2.59 -15.86 15.61
N TYR A 81 -2.59 -15.48 14.34
CA TYR A 81 -3.79 -15.10 13.60
C TYR A 81 -3.93 -15.91 12.32
N ARG A 82 -5.16 -16.28 11.99
CA ARG A 82 -5.53 -16.83 10.67
C ARG A 82 -6.15 -15.75 9.78
N ASN A 83 -6.25 -16.06 8.49
CA ASN A 83 -7.09 -15.31 7.58
C ASN A 83 -8.56 -15.75 7.70
N GLY A 84 -9.49 -14.86 7.38
CA GLY A 84 -10.89 -15.25 7.23
C GLY A 84 -11.79 -14.11 6.75
N PRO A 85 -13.06 -14.41 6.44
CA PRO A 85 -13.97 -13.45 5.80
C PRO A 85 -14.27 -12.20 6.64
N ALA A 86 -14.25 -12.30 7.97
CA ALA A 86 -14.47 -11.14 8.85
C ALA A 86 -13.37 -10.08 8.72
N ASP A 87 -12.20 -10.42 8.18
CA ASP A 87 -11.13 -9.46 7.89
C ASP A 87 -11.58 -8.41 6.85
N ALA A 88 -12.65 -8.66 6.08
CA ALA A 88 -13.22 -7.66 5.18
C ALA A 88 -13.73 -6.41 5.91
N PHE A 89 -14.29 -6.57 7.11
CA PHE A 89 -14.74 -5.44 7.94
C PHE A 89 -13.54 -4.64 8.47
N LEU A 90 -12.47 -5.33 8.83
CA LEU A 90 -11.21 -4.72 9.24
C LEU A 90 -10.56 -3.94 8.09
N ILE A 91 -10.55 -4.50 6.88
CA ILE A 91 -10.09 -3.81 5.66
C ILE A 91 -10.93 -2.56 5.39
N LEU A 92 -12.26 -2.64 5.54
CA LEU A 92 -13.13 -1.48 5.37
C LEU A 92 -12.80 -0.37 6.38
N PHE A 93 -12.65 -0.72 7.66
CA PHE A 93 -12.27 0.23 8.72
C PHE A 93 -10.93 0.92 8.41
N TYR A 94 -9.90 0.14 8.07
CA TYR A 94 -8.59 0.71 7.74
C TYR A 94 -8.57 1.45 6.40
N THR A 95 -9.49 1.16 5.48
CA THR A 95 -9.68 1.95 4.26
C THR A 95 -10.16 3.36 4.63
N VAL A 96 -11.14 3.47 5.53
CA VAL A 96 -11.60 4.77 6.06
C VAL A 96 -10.48 5.47 6.81
N ALA A 97 -9.69 4.75 7.61
CA ALA A 97 -8.51 5.29 8.27
C ALA A 97 -7.48 5.86 7.27
N TRP A 98 -7.24 5.16 6.16
CA TRP A 98 -6.36 5.66 5.10
C TRP A 98 -6.86 6.92 4.42
N ILE A 99 -8.18 7.09 4.25
CA ILE A 99 -8.76 8.36 3.75
C ILE A 99 -8.42 9.51 4.70
N VAL A 100 -8.58 9.30 6.02
CA VAL A 100 -8.22 10.31 7.02
C VAL A 100 -6.72 10.62 7.00
N VAL A 101 -5.87 9.59 6.97
CA VAL A 101 -4.42 9.76 6.87
C VAL A 101 -4.02 10.49 5.59
N HIS A 102 -4.66 10.18 4.45
CA HIS A 102 -4.45 10.88 3.18
C HIS A 102 -4.76 12.37 3.32
N ALA A 103 -5.92 12.72 3.88
CA ALA A 103 -6.32 14.11 4.11
C ALA A 103 -5.31 14.85 5.01
N VAL A 104 -4.88 14.22 6.11
CA VAL A 104 -3.89 14.79 7.04
C VAL A 104 -2.53 15.00 6.36
N ILE A 105 -2.03 14.00 5.61
CA ILE A 105 -0.77 14.13 4.86
C ILE A 105 -0.87 15.26 3.83
N GLN A 106 -2.02 15.35 3.14
CA GLN A 106 -2.27 16.39 2.15
C GLN A 106 -2.18 17.79 2.78
N GLU A 107 -2.92 18.04 3.85
CA GLU A 107 -3.02 19.36 4.48
C GLU A 107 -1.72 19.78 5.18
N TYR A 108 -1.15 18.90 6.00
CA TYR A 108 -0.06 19.25 6.90
C TYR A 108 1.33 19.12 6.27
N ILE A 109 1.50 18.19 5.31
CA ILE A 109 2.79 17.91 4.68
C ILE A 109 2.82 18.49 3.27
N LEU A 110 1.99 17.97 2.37
CA LEU A 110 2.13 18.23 0.93
C LEU A 110 1.76 19.67 0.57
N ASP A 111 0.64 20.19 1.06
CA ASP A 111 0.23 21.58 0.81
C ASP A 111 1.23 22.59 1.38
N LYS A 112 1.88 22.25 2.51
CA LYS A 112 2.92 23.08 3.11
C LYS A 112 4.19 23.11 2.24
N MET A 113 4.56 21.97 1.65
CA MET A 113 5.70 21.89 0.71
C MET A 113 5.38 22.58 -0.62
N GLN A 114 4.17 22.42 -1.14
CA GLN A 114 3.74 23.05 -2.39
C GLN A 114 3.73 24.57 -2.33
N ARG A 115 3.22 25.14 -1.22
CA ARG A 115 3.23 26.59 -0.99
C ARG A 115 4.65 27.17 -1.02
N LYS A 116 5.65 26.41 -0.59
CA LYS A 116 7.07 26.80 -0.68
C LYS A 116 7.63 26.67 -2.10
N ALA A 117 7.24 25.63 -2.83
CA ALA A 117 7.82 25.28 -4.13
C ALA A 117 7.26 26.05 -5.35
N ARG A 118 6.16 26.81 -5.20
CA ARG A 118 5.52 27.64 -6.27
C ARG A 118 5.37 26.90 -7.61
N LEU A 119 4.91 25.64 -7.57
CA LEU A 119 4.79 24.78 -8.74
C LEU A 119 3.59 25.16 -9.63
N SER A 120 3.70 24.89 -10.94
CA SER A 120 2.57 25.01 -11.87
C SER A 120 1.51 23.93 -11.59
N LYS A 121 0.25 24.16 -11.98
CA LYS A 121 -0.88 23.24 -11.71
C LYS A 121 -0.59 21.77 -12.08
N VAL A 122 0.04 21.53 -13.23
CA VAL A 122 0.42 20.19 -13.69
C VAL A 122 1.54 19.57 -12.83
N LYS A 123 2.55 20.38 -12.46
CA LYS A 123 3.64 19.93 -11.57
C LYS A 123 3.13 19.66 -10.16
N THR A 124 2.22 20.49 -9.65
CA THR A 124 1.59 20.34 -8.33
C THR A 124 0.86 19.01 -8.22
N PHE A 125 0.05 18.64 -9.22
CA PHE A 125 -0.66 17.36 -9.22
C PHE A 125 0.32 16.17 -9.17
N LYS A 126 1.33 16.17 -10.04
CA LYS A 126 2.39 15.14 -10.09
C LYS A 126 3.23 15.09 -8.81
N PHE A 127 3.42 16.23 -8.15
CA PHE A 127 4.11 16.36 -6.88
C PHE A 127 3.29 15.75 -5.74
N THR A 128 1.98 16.08 -5.64
CA THR A 128 1.07 15.47 -4.66
C THR A 128 1.07 13.95 -4.77
N GLU A 129 0.87 13.45 -6.00
CA GLU A 129 0.86 12.01 -6.27
C GLU A 129 2.16 11.35 -5.80
N SER A 130 3.31 11.92 -6.18
CA SER A 130 4.61 11.38 -5.77
C SER A 130 4.84 11.51 -4.27
N GLY A 131 4.25 12.52 -3.63
CA GLY A 131 4.31 12.76 -2.18
C GLY A 131 3.63 11.66 -1.38
N HIS A 132 2.37 11.37 -1.73
CA HIS A 132 1.61 10.29 -1.11
C HIS A 132 2.27 8.93 -1.35
N MET A 133 2.68 8.66 -2.59
CA MET A 133 3.35 7.40 -2.93
C MET A 133 4.71 7.26 -2.23
N ALA A 134 5.50 8.33 -2.08
CA ALA A 134 6.78 8.27 -1.36
C ALA A 134 6.59 7.91 0.13
N LEU A 135 5.64 8.58 0.80
CA LEU A 135 5.38 8.34 2.22
C LEU A 135 4.81 6.94 2.46
N PHE A 136 3.89 6.51 1.61
CA PHE A 136 3.35 5.15 1.68
C PHE A 136 4.40 4.09 1.37
N ALA A 137 5.17 4.24 0.29
CA ALA A 137 6.21 3.28 -0.07
C ALA A 137 7.28 3.16 1.03
N LEU A 138 7.67 4.28 1.65
CA LEU A 138 8.62 4.26 2.77
C LEU A 138 8.04 3.52 3.98
N TYR A 139 6.81 3.87 4.39
CA TYR A 139 6.12 3.18 5.48
C TYR A 139 6.01 1.67 5.21
N SER A 140 5.57 1.30 4.01
CA SER A 140 5.37 -0.09 3.59
C SER A 140 6.70 -0.85 3.50
N ALA A 141 7.78 -0.24 3.02
CA ALA A 141 9.10 -0.85 3.02
C ALA A 141 9.62 -1.11 4.44
N CYS A 142 9.47 -0.15 5.36
CA CYS A 142 9.86 -0.31 6.76
C CYS A 142 9.03 -1.39 7.47
N HIS A 143 7.70 -1.38 7.28
CA HIS A 143 6.81 -2.37 7.88
C HIS A 143 7.09 -3.78 7.30
N ALA A 144 7.29 -3.90 6.00
CA ALA A 144 7.66 -5.17 5.38
C ALA A 144 9.02 -5.67 5.90
N ALA A 145 10.02 -4.79 6.03
CA ALA A 145 11.32 -5.15 6.60
C ALA A 145 11.18 -5.66 8.05
N TYR A 146 10.35 -5.01 8.87
CA TYR A 146 10.08 -5.47 10.24
C TYR A 146 9.41 -6.86 10.26
N VAL A 147 8.42 -7.10 9.40
CA VAL A 147 7.77 -8.41 9.25
C VAL A 147 8.77 -9.48 8.79
N ILE A 148 9.63 -9.16 7.82
CA ILE A 148 10.67 -10.07 7.33
C ILE A 148 11.66 -10.40 8.44
N MET A 149 12.11 -9.39 9.20
CA MET A 149 12.99 -9.61 10.34
C MET A 149 12.34 -10.55 11.35
N ASP A 150 11.05 -10.44 11.64
CA ASP A 150 10.39 -11.33 12.60
C ASP A 150 10.45 -12.82 12.21
N PHE A 151 10.17 -13.17 10.95
CA PHE A 151 10.20 -14.58 10.52
C PHE A 151 11.57 -15.09 10.06
N VAL A 152 12.54 -14.19 9.79
CA VAL A 152 13.92 -14.54 9.41
C VAL A 152 14.87 -14.53 10.63
N HIS A 153 14.66 -13.67 11.62
CA HIS A 153 15.56 -13.56 12.78
C HIS A 153 15.64 -14.86 13.59
N ASN A 154 14.56 -15.64 13.63
CA ASN A 154 14.56 -16.94 14.30
C ASN A 154 15.28 -18.04 13.50
N TYR A 155 15.50 -17.86 12.19
CA TYR A 155 16.12 -18.85 11.31
C TYR A 155 16.81 -18.19 10.11
N THR A 156 18.14 -18.29 10.01
CA THR A 156 18.98 -17.65 8.98
C THR A 156 18.79 -18.15 7.55
N ASP A 157 17.81 -19.03 7.27
CA ASP A 157 17.63 -19.66 5.96
C ASP A 157 16.52 -18.98 5.13
N ILE A 158 16.91 -18.38 4.00
CA ILE A 158 16.01 -17.75 3.00
C ILE A 158 14.89 -18.71 2.55
N LYS A 159 15.09 -20.02 2.68
CA LYS A 159 14.08 -21.04 2.37
C LYS A 159 12.81 -20.91 3.20
N ARG A 160 12.82 -20.24 4.36
CA ARG A 160 11.63 -19.97 5.20
C ARG A 160 10.50 -19.24 4.46
N ILE A 161 10.81 -18.62 3.32
CA ILE A 161 9.82 -18.05 2.40
C ILE A 161 8.81 -19.10 1.90
N TRP A 162 9.20 -20.38 1.78
CA TRP A 162 8.32 -21.48 1.34
C TRP A 162 8.36 -22.72 2.24
N LEU A 163 9.42 -22.90 3.03
CA LEU A 163 9.58 -24.03 3.94
C LEU A 163 8.56 -23.94 5.09
N GLY A 164 8.00 -25.08 5.49
CA GLY A 164 6.93 -25.16 6.48
C GLY A 164 5.53 -24.84 5.93
N TYR A 165 5.39 -24.63 4.61
CA TYR A 165 4.07 -24.55 3.99
C TYR A 165 3.44 -25.95 3.90
N PRO A 166 2.15 -26.14 4.27
CA PRO A 166 1.17 -25.11 4.63
C PRO A 166 1.09 -24.79 6.14
N GLU A 167 1.61 -25.65 7.01
CA GLU A 167 1.34 -25.63 8.46
C GLU A 167 1.76 -24.33 9.14
N GLU A 168 2.99 -23.88 8.95
CA GLU A 168 3.49 -22.64 9.57
C GLU A 168 2.99 -21.37 8.87
N HIS A 169 2.52 -21.49 7.63
CA HIS A 169 2.14 -20.35 6.79
C HIS A 169 0.68 -19.96 6.95
N ARG A 170 -0.15 -20.87 7.47
CA ARG A 170 -1.53 -20.56 7.88
C ARG A 170 -1.58 -19.58 9.05
N TRP A 171 -0.54 -19.58 9.87
CA TRP A 171 -0.44 -18.73 11.05
C TRP A 171 0.40 -17.50 10.76
N MET A 172 -0.17 -16.34 11.05
CA MET A 172 0.51 -15.05 10.94
C MET A 172 0.66 -14.45 12.33
N ASN A 173 1.81 -13.86 12.61
CA ASN A 173 1.93 -12.94 13.73
C ASN A 173 1.04 -11.70 13.47
N LEU A 174 0.82 -10.91 14.53
CA LEU A 174 0.04 -9.67 14.42
C LEU A 174 0.56 -8.76 13.31
N ASN A 175 1.88 -8.59 13.21
CA ASN A 175 2.50 -7.65 12.28
C ASN A 175 2.29 -8.04 10.81
N MET A 176 2.44 -9.33 10.46
CA MET A 176 2.18 -9.84 9.11
C MET A 176 0.71 -9.68 8.72
N LYS A 177 -0.20 -9.99 9.66
CA LYS A 177 -1.63 -9.79 9.42
C LYS A 177 -1.96 -8.32 9.20
N MET A 178 -1.50 -7.45 10.10
CA MET A 178 -1.71 -6.01 9.98
C MET A 178 -1.06 -5.42 8.72
N PHE A 179 0.10 -5.94 8.32
CA PHE A 179 0.71 -5.57 7.04
C PHE A 179 -0.26 -5.87 5.88
N ALA A 180 -0.74 -7.10 5.73
CA ALA A 180 -1.66 -7.46 4.64
C ALA A 180 -2.90 -6.55 4.61
N ILE A 181 -3.55 -6.38 5.76
CA ILE A 181 -4.77 -5.58 5.91
C ILE A 181 -4.52 -4.12 5.53
N LEU A 182 -3.47 -3.50 6.06
CA LEU A 182 -3.15 -2.10 5.79
C LEU A 182 -2.77 -1.87 4.33
N GLN A 183 -2.05 -2.81 3.70
CA GLN A 183 -1.69 -2.71 2.28
C GLN A 183 -2.93 -2.81 1.39
N ILE A 184 -3.81 -3.79 1.60
CA ILE A 184 -5.07 -3.92 0.84
C ILE A 184 -5.93 -2.67 1.03
N SER A 185 -6.09 -2.24 2.28
CA SER A 185 -6.88 -1.05 2.64
C SER A 185 -6.35 0.21 1.96
N TYR A 186 -5.03 0.38 1.86
CA TYR A 186 -4.44 1.49 1.13
C TYR A 186 -4.82 1.42 -0.35
N TRP A 187 -4.64 0.30 -1.03
CA TRP A 187 -4.96 0.28 -2.45
C TRP A 187 -6.46 0.45 -2.74
N ILE A 188 -7.34 0.07 -1.80
CA ILE A 188 -8.78 0.34 -1.87
C ILE A 188 -9.11 1.83 -1.62
N HIS A 189 -8.42 2.51 -0.68
CA HIS A 189 -8.68 3.93 -0.38
C HIS A 189 -8.52 4.82 -1.62
N GLN A 190 -7.70 4.37 -2.57
CA GLN A 190 -7.43 5.08 -3.81
C GLN A 190 -8.69 5.30 -4.67
N PHE A 191 -9.73 4.45 -4.57
CA PHE A 191 -10.97 4.58 -5.35
C PHE A 191 -11.87 5.74 -4.85
N PRO A 192 -12.21 5.84 -3.55
CA PRO A 192 -12.83 7.05 -3.00
C PRO A 192 -12.03 8.32 -3.30
N GLU A 193 -10.69 8.26 -3.23
CA GLU A 193 -9.84 9.41 -3.53
C GLU A 193 -9.94 9.90 -4.99
N PHE A 194 -10.18 9.01 -5.96
CA PHE A 194 -10.43 9.45 -7.33
C PHE A 194 -11.63 10.39 -7.42
N TYR A 195 -12.66 10.12 -6.62
CA TYR A 195 -13.85 10.95 -6.51
C TYR A 195 -13.57 12.25 -5.74
N PHE A 196 -12.94 12.17 -4.56
CA PHE A 196 -12.63 13.38 -3.76
C PHE A 196 -11.67 14.34 -4.49
N GLN A 197 -10.75 13.82 -5.28
CA GLN A 197 -9.80 14.63 -6.06
C GLN A 197 -10.33 15.08 -7.41
N LYS A 198 -11.55 14.65 -7.81
CA LYS A 198 -12.15 14.93 -9.13
C LYS A 198 -11.19 14.61 -10.28
N MET A 199 -10.60 13.42 -10.25
CA MET A 199 -9.54 13.04 -11.17
C MET A 199 -10.07 12.83 -12.59
N LYS A 200 -9.23 13.05 -13.60
CA LYS A 200 -9.61 12.83 -15.01
C LYS A 200 -9.73 11.34 -15.32
N THR A 201 -10.64 10.98 -16.21
CA THR A 201 -10.93 9.57 -16.58
C THR A 201 -9.71 8.80 -17.09
N ASP A 202 -8.86 9.44 -17.91
CA ASP A 202 -7.65 8.78 -18.43
C ASP A 202 -6.64 8.45 -17.31
N GLU A 203 -6.49 9.34 -16.34
CA GLU A 203 -5.63 9.16 -15.17
C GLU A 203 -6.24 8.10 -14.22
N MET A 204 -7.57 8.06 -14.11
CA MET A 204 -8.30 7.04 -13.34
C MET A 204 -8.03 5.64 -13.86
N ARG A 205 -8.04 5.44 -15.18
CA ARG A 205 -7.80 4.13 -15.77
C ARG A 205 -6.43 3.58 -15.39
N GLN A 206 -5.38 4.39 -15.54
CA GLN A 206 -4.01 3.96 -15.24
C GLN A 206 -3.83 3.62 -13.76
N ARG A 207 -4.38 4.46 -12.86
CA ARG A 207 -4.28 4.22 -11.41
C ARG A 207 -5.15 3.05 -10.94
N THR A 208 -6.32 2.87 -11.55
CA THR A 208 -7.19 1.71 -11.28
C THR A 208 -6.48 0.41 -11.59
N ILE A 209 -5.80 0.31 -12.74
CA ILE A 209 -5.04 -0.90 -13.10
C ILE A 209 -3.98 -1.17 -12.05
N LEU A 210 -3.21 -0.15 -11.64
CA LEU A 210 -2.18 -0.30 -10.61
C LEU A 210 -2.74 -0.74 -9.25
N SER A 211 -3.82 -0.09 -8.78
CA SER A 211 -4.48 -0.46 -7.52
C SER A 211 -5.02 -1.88 -7.56
N MET A 212 -5.67 -2.27 -8.66
CA MET A 212 -6.21 -3.62 -8.84
C MET A 212 -5.10 -4.67 -8.85
N LEU A 213 -3.96 -4.42 -9.49
CA LEU A 213 -2.82 -5.34 -9.48
C LEU A 213 -2.32 -5.59 -8.05
N HIS A 214 -2.18 -4.55 -7.23
CA HIS A 214 -1.77 -4.72 -5.83
C HIS A 214 -2.84 -5.40 -4.98
N ILE A 215 -4.11 -5.00 -5.09
CA ILE A 215 -5.22 -5.62 -4.35
C ILE A 215 -5.29 -7.11 -4.69
N CYS A 216 -5.29 -7.47 -5.97
CA CYS A 216 -5.35 -8.86 -6.40
C CYS A 216 -4.13 -9.64 -5.92
N PHE A 217 -2.91 -9.11 -6.08
CA PHE A 217 -1.69 -9.79 -5.65
C PHE A 217 -1.68 -10.06 -4.14
N ILE A 218 -1.96 -9.04 -3.32
CA ILE A 218 -1.91 -9.15 -1.86
C ILE A 218 -3.06 -10.02 -1.36
N SER A 219 -4.28 -9.85 -1.88
CA SER A 219 -5.44 -10.64 -1.48
C SER A 219 -5.28 -12.12 -1.85
N ALA A 220 -4.75 -12.40 -3.05
CA ALA A 220 -4.45 -13.77 -3.47
C ALA A 220 -3.42 -14.42 -2.54
N ALA A 221 -2.33 -13.72 -2.22
CA ALA A 221 -1.33 -14.21 -1.27
C ALA A 221 -1.90 -14.38 0.14
N TYR A 222 -2.78 -13.48 0.58
CA TYR A 222 -3.42 -13.54 1.89
C TYR A 222 -4.33 -14.76 2.01
N ILE A 223 -5.20 -15.01 1.02
CA ILE A 223 -6.15 -16.13 1.02
C ILE A 223 -5.43 -17.47 0.88
N MET A 224 -4.41 -17.56 0.02
CA MET A 224 -3.68 -18.80 -0.26
C MET A 224 -2.54 -19.12 0.73
N ASN A 225 -2.37 -18.32 1.78
CA ASN A 225 -1.29 -18.43 2.76
C ASN A 225 0.13 -18.25 2.17
N PHE A 226 0.29 -17.44 1.12
CA PHE A 226 1.60 -17.10 0.53
C PHE A 226 2.15 -15.74 1.01
N MET A 227 1.69 -15.25 2.17
CA MET A 227 2.05 -13.93 2.67
C MET A 227 3.56 -13.75 2.91
N ARG A 228 4.28 -14.78 3.39
CA ARG A 228 5.74 -14.69 3.59
C ARG A 228 6.46 -14.32 2.28
N PHE A 229 6.08 -14.96 1.18
CA PHE A 229 6.58 -14.63 -0.16
C PHE A 229 6.15 -13.23 -0.62
N ALA A 230 4.87 -12.90 -0.47
CA ALA A 230 4.35 -11.62 -0.93
C ALA A 230 5.00 -10.43 -0.22
N VAL A 231 5.24 -10.51 1.10
CA VAL A 231 5.89 -9.44 1.86
C VAL A 231 7.32 -9.19 1.37
N VAL A 232 8.08 -10.23 1.05
CA VAL A 232 9.44 -10.07 0.50
C VAL A 232 9.40 -9.35 -0.85
N LEU A 233 8.50 -9.74 -1.76
CA LEU A 233 8.36 -9.06 -3.04
C LEU A 233 7.90 -7.61 -2.88
N LEU A 234 6.94 -7.35 -1.99
CA LEU A 234 6.44 -6.00 -1.71
C LEU A 234 7.53 -5.13 -1.07
N ALA A 235 8.37 -5.68 -0.18
CA ALA A 235 9.50 -4.95 0.39
C ALA A 235 10.46 -4.47 -0.72
N LEU A 236 10.81 -5.35 -1.66
CA LEU A 236 11.67 -5.01 -2.79
C LEU A 236 11.02 -3.95 -3.69
N GLU A 237 9.75 -4.13 -4.05
CA GLU A 237 8.98 -3.17 -4.86
C GLU A 237 8.93 -1.80 -4.20
N TYR A 238 8.50 -1.72 -2.93
CA TYR A 238 8.36 -0.47 -2.21
C TYR A 238 9.70 0.21 -1.93
N LEU A 239 10.79 -0.54 -1.76
CA LEU A 239 12.13 0.03 -1.70
C LEU A 239 12.47 0.78 -3.00
N SER A 240 12.23 0.16 -4.15
CA SER A 240 12.45 0.81 -5.45
C SER A 240 11.56 2.05 -5.64
N GLN A 241 10.26 1.93 -5.32
CA GLN A 241 9.31 3.04 -5.41
C GLN A 241 9.66 4.21 -4.50
N THR A 242 10.15 3.93 -3.28
CA THR A 242 10.60 4.94 -2.33
C THR A 242 11.69 5.81 -2.95
N ILE A 243 12.74 5.20 -3.49
CA ILE A 243 13.86 5.92 -4.11
C ILE A 243 13.37 6.74 -5.31
N PHE A 244 12.49 6.17 -6.15
CA PHE A 244 11.92 6.87 -7.30
C PHE A 244 11.13 8.12 -6.91
N HIS A 245 10.16 7.96 -6.00
CA HIS A 245 9.26 9.04 -5.64
C HIS A 245 9.97 10.13 -4.84
N PHE A 246 10.91 9.79 -3.94
CA PHE A 246 11.76 10.79 -3.30
C PHE A 246 12.64 11.55 -4.30
N SER A 247 13.24 10.86 -5.28
CA SER A 247 14.02 11.52 -6.34
C SER A 247 13.16 12.47 -7.17
N ARG A 248 11.92 12.07 -7.47
CA ARG A 248 10.95 12.90 -8.19
C ARG A 248 10.48 14.10 -7.38
N LEU A 249 10.29 13.97 -6.06
CA LEU A 249 10.01 15.10 -5.17
C LEU A 249 11.18 16.09 -5.15
N LEU A 250 12.41 15.61 -5.00
CA LEU A 250 13.62 16.46 -5.05
C LEU A 250 13.77 17.20 -6.38
N HIS A 251 13.40 16.53 -7.49
CA HIS A 251 13.39 17.14 -8.81
C HIS A 251 12.41 18.33 -8.87
N PHE A 252 11.19 18.16 -8.34
CA PHE A 252 10.20 19.24 -8.29
C PHE A 252 10.59 20.37 -7.32
N LEU A 253 11.35 20.08 -6.27
CA LEU A 253 11.92 21.06 -5.35
C LEU A 253 13.18 21.76 -5.87
N GLU A 254 13.47 21.62 -7.18
CA GLU A 254 14.63 22.22 -7.87
C GLU A 254 16.01 21.78 -7.35
N LYS A 255 16.08 20.71 -6.54
CA LYS A 255 17.32 20.08 -6.08
C LYS A 255 17.88 19.12 -7.14
N LYS A 256 18.20 19.66 -8.32
CA LYS A 256 18.48 18.89 -9.55
C LYS A 256 19.63 17.89 -9.43
N GLU A 257 20.74 18.27 -8.81
CA GLU A 257 21.91 17.38 -8.65
C GLU A 257 21.58 16.15 -7.81
N ILE A 258 20.93 16.35 -6.66
CA ILE A 258 20.51 15.26 -5.77
C ILE A 258 19.47 14.39 -6.46
N ALA A 259 18.51 15.00 -7.16
CA ALA A 259 17.49 14.27 -7.90
C ALA A 259 18.10 13.42 -9.02
N ARG A 260 19.08 13.93 -9.77
CA ARG A 260 19.79 13.19 -10.82
C ARG A 260 20.49 11.96 -10.24
N ASN A 261 21.23 12.14 -9.15
CA ASN A 261 21.91 11.03 -8.48
C ASN A 261 20.89 9.99 -7.96
N GLY A 262 19.78 10.46 -7.38
CA GLY A 262 18.68 9.60 -6.93
C GLY A 262 18.04 8.78 -8.06
N PHE A 263 17.80 9.38 -9.23
CA PHE A 263 17.30 8.64 -10.40
C PHE A 263 18.32 7.62 -10.92
N ASN A 264 19.63 7.91 -10.87
CA ASN A 264 20.65 6.94 -11.25
C ASN A 264 20.68 5.74 -10.30
N VAL A 265 20.63 6.00 -8.98
CA VAL A 265 20.50 4.95 -7.97
C VAL A 265 19.23 4.14 -8.20
N TRP A 266 18.10 4.80 -8.45
CA TRP A 266 16.85 4.13 -8.76
C TRP A 266 16.94 3.23 -9.99
N ASN A 267 17.56 3.67 -11.10
CA ASN A 267 17.71 2.84 -12.30
C ASN A 267 18.42 1.51 -11.99
N LEU A 268 19.50 1.57 -11.19
CA LEU A 268 20.24 0.39 -10.77
C LEU A 268 19.40 -0.49 -9.83
N VAL A 269 18.82 0.10 -8.78
CA VAL A 269 18.01 -0.61 -7.80
C VAL A 269 16.80 -1.26 -8.46
N PHE A 270 16.14 -0.58 -9.40
CA PHE A 270 15.00 -1.10 -10.14
C PHE A 270 15.35 -2.41 -10.84
N LEU A 271 16.45 -2.45 -11.60
CA LEU A 271 16.89 -3.66 -12.31
C LEU A 271 17.24 -4.80 -11.34
N ILE A 272 17.97 -4.50 -10.26
CA ILE A 272 18.30 -5.48 -9.22
C ILE A 272 17.03 -6.06 -8.59
N VAL A 273 16.08 -5.20 -8.23
CA VAL A 273 14.80 -5.59 -7.64
C VAL A 273 14.00 -6.49 -8.59
N ARG A 274 13.93 -6.18 -9.90
CA ARG A 274 13.23 -7.02 -10.89
C ARG A 274 13.88 -8.40 -11.03
N LEU A 275 15.21 -8.44 -11.09
CA LEU A 275 15.95 -9.70 -11.14
C LEU A 275 15.72 -10.52 -9.87
N ALA A 276 15.92 -9.91 -8.69
CA ALA A 276 15.72 -10.56 -7.40
C ALA A 276 14.30 -11.10 -7.24
N SER A 277 13.28 -10.32 -7.62
CA SER A 277 11.88 -10.75 -7.57
C SER A 277 11.61 -11.95 -8.47
N SER A 278 12.17 -11.94 -9.69
CA SER A 278 12.03 -13.04 -10.64
C SER A 278 12.71 -14.33 -10.13
N VAL A 279 13.94 -14.21 -9.62
CA VAL A 279 14.70 -15.33 -9.04
C VAL A 279 13.98 -15.91 -7.83
N LEU A 280 13.52 -15.07 -6.89
CA LEU A 280 12.77 -15.51 -5.72
C LEU A 280 11.46 -16.21 -6.10
N THR A 281 10.77 -15.74 -7.13
CA THR A 281 9.54 -16.38 -7.62
C THR A 281 9.83 -17.78 -8.14
N VAL A 282 10.88 -17.95 -8.96
CA VAL A 282 11.29 -19.27 -9.46
C VAL A 282 11.74 -20.17 -8.31
N MET A 283 12.56 -19.67 -7.38
CA MET A 283 12.98 -20.44 -6.21
C MET A 283 11.79 -20.90 -5.37
N THR A 284 10.82 -20.02 -5.12
CA THR A 284 9.65 -20.31 -4.29
C THR A 284 8.70 -21.29 -4.98
N PHE A 285 8.25 -21.00 -6.20
CA PHE A 285 7.18 -21.77 -6.85
C PHE A 285 7.70 -22.90 -7.73
N TRP A 286 8.89 -22.83 -8.34
CA TRP A 286 9.38 -23.93 -9.17
C TRP A 286 10.11 -25.00 -8.37
N TYR A 287 10.93 -24.58 -7.40
CA TYR A 287 11.80 -25.47 -6.64
C TYR A 287 11.31 -25.73 -5.20
N GLY A 288 10.91 -24.68 -4.49
CA GLY A 288 10.58 -24.73 -3.06
C GLY A 288 9.27 -25.45 -2.78
N LEU A 289 8.15 -24.83 -3.15
CA LEU A 289 6.80 -25.37 -2.98
C LEU A 289 6.56 -26.65 -3.78
N ARG A 290 7.43 -27.00 -4.73
CA ARG A 290 7.36 -28.30 -5.41
C ARG A 290 7.58 -29.48 -4.47
N GLN A 291 8.30 -29.28 -3.37
CA GLN A 291 8.59 -30.33 -2.40
C GLN A 291 7.38 -30.67 -1.52
N SER A 292 6.41 -29.77 -1.40
CA SER A 292 5.18 -29.95 -0.61
C SER A 292 3.91 -29.84 -1.49
N GLU A 293 4.01 -30.27 -2.74
CA GLU A 293 2.89 -30.27 -3.69
C GLU A 293 1.80 -31.26 -3.23
N SER A 294 0.54 -30.80 -3.26
CA SER A 294 -0.65 -31.60 -3.01
C SER A 294 -1.45 -31.82 -4.30
N PRO A 295 -2.08 -32.99 -4.50
CA PRO A 295 -2.92 -33.26 -5.67
C PRO A 295 -4.21 -32.41 -5.70
N TYR A 296 -4.69 -31.93 -4.55
CA TYR A 296 -5.90 -31.11 -4.45
C TYR A 296 -5.75 -29.98 -3.43
N ILE A 297 -6.62 -28.97 -3.53
CA ILE A 297 -6.72 -27.86 -2.58
C ILE A 297 -7.47 -28.37 -1.35
N ASP A 298 -6.86 -28.20 -0.18
CA ASP A 298 -7.47 -28.50 1.11
C ASP A 298 -7.58 -27.23 1.95
N VAL A 299 -8.77 -26.64 1.93
CA VAL A 299 -9.08 -25.41 2.67
C VAL A 299 -9.03 -25.63 4.18
N ALA A 300 -9.39 -26.83 4.67
CA ALA A 300 -9.37 -27.14 6.10
C ALA A 300 -7.93 -27.19 6.64
N THR A 301 -6.99 -27.69 5.83
CA THR A 301 -5.55 -27.64 6.16
C THR A 301 -4.83 -26.38 5.63
N GLY A 302 -5.57 -25.45 5.02
CA GLY A 302 -5.01 -24.22 4.46
C GLY A 302 -3.97 -24.46 3.36
N ASN A 303 -4.02 -25.63 2.72
CA ASN A 303 -3.11 -26.03 1.65
C ASN A 303 -3.72 -25.71 0.29
N TYR A 304 -3.17 -24.72 -0.39
CA TYR A 304 -3.55 -24.32 -1.73
C TYR A 304 -2.50 -24.72 -2.78
N ASN A 305 -1.42 -25.38 -2.38
CA ASN A 305 -0.27 -25.68 -3.21
C ASN A 305 -0.48 -26.92 -4.10
N THR A 306 -1.29 -26.74 -5.13
CA THR A 306 -1.40 -27.69 -6.25
C THR A 306 -0.47 -27.28 -7.38
N THR A 307 -0.15 -28.21 -8.29
CA THR A 307 0.62 -27.90 -9.52
C THR A 307 0.00 -26.73 -10.28
N TYR A 308 -1.32 -26.72 -10.40
CA TYR A 308 -2.06 -25.68 -11.12
C TYR A 308 -1.88 -24.31 -10.46
N VAL A 309 -2.14 -24.19 -9.16
CA VAL A 309 -2.00 -22.91 -8.44
C VAL A 309 -0.56 -22.42 -8.51
N ARG A 310 0.40 -23.31 -8.23
CA ARG A 310 1.83 -22.99 -8.19
C ARG A 310 2.36 -22.45 -9.52
N LEU A 311 2.03 -23.12 -10.64
CA LEU A 311 2.46 -22.69 -11.98
C LEU A 311 1.77 -21.40 -12.44
N ASN A 312 0.49 -21.20 -12.12
CA ASN A 312 -0.19 -19.95 -12.41
C ASN A 312 0.36 -18.77 -11.59
N CYS A 313 0.64 -18.96 -10.29
CA CYS A 313 1.29 -17.95 -9.48
C CYS A 313 2.68 -17.58 -10.03
N LEU A 314 3.49 -18.58 -10.39
CA LEU A 314 4.79 -18.37 -11.05
C LEU A 314 4.64 -17.53 -12.32
N LEU A 315 3.73 -17.93 -13.21
CA LEU A 315 3.51 -17.26 -14.48
C LEU A 315 3.07 -15.80 -14.28
N VAL A 316 2.03 -15.58 -13.45
CA VAL A 316 1.49 -14.24 -13.19
C VAL A 316 2.56 -13.30 -12.64
N VAL A 317 3.34 -13.76 -11.64
CA VAL A 317 4.37 -12.91 -11.03
C VAL A 317 5.48 -12.60 -12.04
N LEU A 318 5.94 -13.58 -12.81
CA LEU A 318 6.96 -13.35 -13.85
C LEU A 318 6.44 -12.43 -14.96
N SER A 319 5.19 -12.58 -15.39
CA SER A 319 4.56 -11.68 -16.35
C SER A 319 4.48 -10.25 -15.80
N LEU A 320 4.19 -10.06 -14.51
CA LEU A 320 4.23 -8.74 -13.88
C LEU A 320 5.64 -8.13 -13.88
N GLN A 321 6.67 -8.93 -13.57
CA GLN A 321 8.06 -8.47 -13.63
C GLN A 321 8.45 -8.03 -15.05
N LEU A 322 8.08 -8.82 -16.05
CA LEU A 322 8.32 -8.51 -17.46
C LEU A 322 7.55 -7.25 -17.90
N PHE A 323 6.29 -7.10 -17.49
CA PHE A 323 5.49 -5.92 -17.79
C PHE A 323 6.12 -4.65 -17.22
N GLN A 324 6.60 -4.68 -15.98
CA GLN A 324 7.27 -3.53 -15.36
C GLN A 324 8.61 -3.23 -16.02
N LEU A 325 9.39 -4.26 -16.38
CA LEU A 325 10.65 -4.09 -17.11
C LEU A 325 10.40 -3.50 -18.51
N TRP A 326 9.36 -3.96 -19.20
CA TRP A 326 8.95 -3.42 -20.50
C TRP A 326 8.61 -1.93 -20.41
N ASN A 327 7.83 -1.52 -19.41
CA ASN A 327 7.51 -0.11 -19.17
C ASN A 327 8.76 0.73 -18.89
N PHE A 328 9.70 0.19 -18.10
CA PHE A 328 10.97 0.85 -17.81
C PHE A 328 11.83 1.04 -19.07
N THR A 329 12.00 -0.01 -19.87
CA THR A 329 12.79 0.05 -21.11
C THR A 329 12.13 0.98 -22.12
N SER A 330 10.80 0.89 -22.29
CA SER A 330 10.05 1.77 -23.19
C SER A 330 10.20 3.25 -22.81
N PHE A 331 10.18 3.55 -21.51
CA PHE A 331 10.43 4.90 -21.01
C PHE A 331 11.84 5.39 -21.35
N HIS A 332 12.89 4.58 -21.17
CA HIS A 332 14.26 5.00 -21.49
C HIS A 332 14.50 5.11 -23.00
N VAL A 333 14.03 4.15 -23.80
CA VAL A 333 14.13 4.21 -25.27
C VAL A 333 13.43 5.44 -25.81
N GLY A 334 12.27 5.79 -25.25
CA GLY A 334 11.54 7.01 -25.62
C GLY A 334 12.24 8.33 -25.27
N ARG A 335 13.31 8.31 -24.45
CA ARG A 335 14.13 9.51 -24.18
C ARG A 335 15.28 9.69 -25.15
N PHE A 336 15.67 8.62 -25.85
CA PHE A 336 16.71 8.66 -26.88
C PHE A 336 16.16 8.96 -28.28
N LYS A 337 14.84 8.83 -28.46
CA LYS A 337 14.11 9.37 -29.61
C LYS A 337 13.72 10.81 -29.31
#